data_AF-A0A255R2Z0-F1
#
_entry.id   AF-A0A255R2Z0-F1
#
_cell.length_a   1.000
_cell.length_b   1.000
_cell.length_c   1.000
_cell.angle_alpha   90.00
_cell.angle_beta   90.00
_cell.angle_gamma   90.00
#
_symmetry.space_group_name_H-M   'P 1'
#
loop_
_entity.id
_entity.type
_entity.pdbx_description
1 polymer ?
#
loop_
_entity_poly.entity_id
_entity_poly.type
_entity_poly.pdbx_seq_one_letter_code
_entity_poly.pdbx_strand_id
1 'polypeptide(L)'
;MKEDSRPDEQASERSDSTLVSPTRGRRFGKGAFVFAIFLGLLFGVGTFTFGYGKGASYLSNNPQSCVNCHVMQGHMDSWQQSSHHHVAVCNDCHLPHDPIMKWVTKADNGFFHSLAFTMGGFKDPIQIKERNRNVTQSTCIDCHKDFVHPLLPATNGGDMQSCIHCHADVGHAGR
;
A
#
# COMPACT_ATOMS: atom_id res chain seq x y z
N MET A 1 -67.54 51.18 60.40
CA MET A 1 -68.89 51.59 59.94
C MET A 1 -68.71 52.11 58.53
N LYS A 2 -69.55 51.66 57.58
CA LYS A 2 -69.23 51.57 56.15
C LYS A 2 -68.16 50.49 55.89
N GLU A 3 -68.34 49.48 55.02
CA GLU A 3 -69.02 49.36 53.69
C GLU A 3 -68.21 50.09 52.60
N ASP A 4 -67.86 49.49 51.46
CA ASP A 4 -68.14 48.14 50.88
C ASP A 4 -66.82 47.62 50.17
N SER A 5 -66.64 46.65 49.25
CA SER A 5 -67.49 45.91 48.28
C SER A 5 -66.92 44.52 47.87
N ARG A 6 -67.64 43.85 46.96
CA ARG A 6 -67.33 42.61 46.22
C ARG A 6 -67.47 42.89 44.68
N PRO A 7 -67.17 41.95 43.74
CA PRO A 7 -65.98 41.07 43.64
C PRO A 7 -65.49 40.84 42.17
N ASP A 8 -64.19 41.00 41.86
CA ASP A 8 -63.61 40.76 40.51
C ASP A 8 -62.25 40.04 40.62
N GLU A 9 -61.74 39.23 39.67
CA GLU A 9 -62.35 38.47 38.55
C GLU A 9 -61.47 37.21 38.31
N GLN A 10 -61.92 36.22 37.55
CA GLN A 10 -61.17 34.96 37.34
C GLN A 10 -60.02 35.09 36.32
N ALA A 11 -58.89 35.64 36.75
CA ALA A 11 -57.66 35.67 35.95
C ALA A 11 -57.10 34.25 35.71
N SER A 12 -57.12 33.82 34.45
CA SER A 12 -56.69 32.48 34.02
C SER A 12 -55.15 32.33 34.03
N GLU A 13 -54.59 31.87 35.14
CA GLU A 13 -53.20 31.38 35.16
C GLU A 13 -53.10 30.04 34.41
N ARG A 14 -52.68 30.14 33.15
CA ARG A 14 -52.37 29.01 32.27
C ARG A 14 -51.30 28.13 32.92
N SER A 15 -51.71 26.98 33.46
CA SER A 15 -50.80 25.91 33.86
C SER A 15 -50.08 25.35 32.63
N ASP A 16 -48.86 25.82 32.39
CA ASP A 16 -47.99 25.32 31.32
C ASP A 16 -47.45 23.94 31.71
N SER A 17 -48.18 22.91 31.32
CA SER A 17 -47.85 21.50 31.55
C SER A 17 -46.70 21.04 30.65
N THR A 18 -45.52 21.60 30.93
CA THR A 18 -44.26 21.33 30.23
C THR A 18 -44.03 19.83 30.01
N LEU A 19 -44.07 19.42 28.74
CA LEU A 19 -43.86 18.03 28.33
C LEU A 19 -42.38 17.66 28.52
N VAL A 20 -42.05 17.12 29.69
CA VAL A 20 -40.72 16.57 29.98
C VAL A 20 -40.48 15.32 29.12
N SER A 21 -39.97 15.54 27.91
CA SER A 21 -39.61 14.47 26.98
C SER A 21 -38.46 13.64 27.56
N PRO A 22 -38.62 12.30 27.72
CA PRO A 22 -37.60 11.47 28.33
C PRO A 22 -36.37 11.35 27.41
N THR A 23 -35.21 11.81 27.89
CA THR A 23 -33.94 11.85 27.16
C THR A 23 -33.34 10.45 26.90
N ARG A 24 -33.94 9.71 25.98
CA ARG A 24 -33.66 8.30 25.68
C ARG A 24 -33.02 8.15 24.29
N GLY A 25 -31.71 7.94 24.17
CA GLY A 25 -30.73 7.90 25.25
C GLY A 25 -29.28 7.80 24.79
N ARG A 26 -28.37 8.06 25.74
CA ARG A 26 -26.91 8.31 25.60
C ARG A 26 -26.06 7.14 25.06
N ARG A 27 -26.65 6.14 24.39
CA ARG A 27 -25.95 4.94 23.87
C ARG A 27 -25.09 5.23 22.64
N PHE A 28 -25.57 6.05 21.70
CA PHE A 28 -24.77 6.50 20.54
C PHE A 28 -23.48 7.20 20.98
N GLY A 29 -23.54 8.09 21.99
CA GLY A 29 -22.36 8.82 22.46
C GLY A 29 -21.23 7.93 22.99
N LYS A 30 -21.53 6.86 23.74
CA LYS A 30 -20.50 5.92 24.21
C LYS A 30 -19.92 5.08 23.07
N GLY A 31 -20.77 4.60 22.15
CA GLY A 31 -20.30 3.84 20.98
C GLY A 31 -19.41 4.67 20.05
N ALA A 32 -19.85 5.89 19.73
CA ALA A 32 -19.09 6.84 18.90
C ALA A 32 -17.76 7.25 19.56
N PHE A 33 -17.73 7.46 20.88
CA PHE A 33 -16.50 7.79 21.61
C PHE A 33 -15.47 6.64 21.58
N VAL A 34 -15.92 5.39 21.81
CA VAL A 34 -15.04 4.21 21.70
C VAL A 34 -14.56 4.03 20.25
N PHE A 35 -15.45 4.18 19.26
CA PHE A 35 -15.08 4.12 17.84
C PHE A 35 -14.06 5.20 17.46
N ALA A 36 -14.22 6.44 17.94
CA ALA A 36 -13.28 7.53 17.70
C ALA A 36 -11.90 7.27 18.34
N ILE A 37 -11.85 6.66 19.53
CA ILE A 37 -10.58 6.22 20.15
C ILE A 37 -9.92 5.13 19.30
N PHE A 38 -10.65 4.10 18.87
CA PHE A 38 -10.10 3.06 17.99
C PHE A 38 -9.60 3.63 16.66
N LEU A 39 -10.35 4.53 16.02
CA LEU A 39 -9.95 5.18 14.77
C LEU A 39 -8.69 6.05 14.98
N GLY A 40 -8.63 6.80 16.08
CA GLY A 40 -7.47 7.63 16.44
C GLY A 40 -6.22 6.82 16.75
N LEU A 41 -6.36 5.68 17.44
CA LEU A 41 -5.27 4.73 17.68
C LEU A 41 -4.78 4.09 16.37
N LEU A 42 -5.68 3.61 15.51
CA LEU A 42 -5.34 3.07 14.19
C LEU A 42 -4.63 4.10 13.31
N PHE A 43 -5.12 5.34 13.29
CA PHE A 43 -4.50 6.42 12.53
C PHE A 43 -3.14 6.84 13.10
N GLY A 44 -3.02 6.96 14.42
CA GLY A 44 -1.75 7.32 15.08
C GLY A 44 -0.67 6.25 14.91
N VAL A 45 -0.99 4.98 15.18
CA VAL A 45 -0.06 3.85 14.99
C VAL A 45 0.24 3.65 13.50
N GLY A 46 -0.75 3.79 12.63
CA GLY A 46 -0.59 3.67 11.18
C GLY A 46 0.33 4.73 10.59
N THR A 47 0.10 6.01 10.92
CA THR A 47 0.93 7.13 10.44
C THR A 47 2.35 7.10 11.05
N PHE A 48 2.49 6.76 12.33
CA PHE A 48 3.81 6.56 12.95
C PHE A 48 4.60 5.42 12.26
N THR A 49 3.97 4.25 12.09
CA THR A 49 4.59 3.10 11.43
C THR A 49 4.96 3.40 9.98
N PHE A 50 4.06 4.07 9.25
CA PHE A 50 4.31 4.49 7.87
C PHE A 50 5.47 5.51 7.77
N GLY A 51 5.56 6.46 8.69
CA GLY A 51 6.67 7.42 8.75
C GLY A 51 8.00 6.72 9.07
N TYR A 52 8.04 5.95 10.16
CA TYR A 52 9.23 5.24 10.64
C TYR A 52 9.75 4.23 9.61
N GLY A 53 8.85 3.47 8.98
CA GLY A 53 9.18 2.52 7.91
C GLY A 53 9.47 3.16 6.54
N LYS A 54 9.57 4.49 6.45
CA LYS A 54 9.76 5.25 5.20
C LYS A 54 8.72 4.89 4.11
N GLY A 55 7.46 4.67 4.48
CA GLY A 55 6.40 4.13 3.63
C GLY A 55 6.25 4.81 2.26
N ALA A 56 6.39 6.13 2.21
CA ALA A 56 6.34 6.90 0.96
C ALA A 56 7.47 6.58 -0.03
N SER A 57 8.64 6.11 0.44
CA SER A 57 9.77 5.76 -0.45
C SER A 57 9.44 4.57 -1.36
N TYR A 58 8.64 3.60 -0.89
CA TYR A 58 8.20 2.46 -1.69
C TYR A 58 7.29 2.84 -2.86
N LEU A 59 6.64 4.01 -2.83
CA LEU A 59 5.87 4.53 -3.96
C LEU A 59 6.76 5.02 -5.11
N SER A 60 8.06 5.23 -4.87
CA SER A 60 9.02 5.72 -5.86
C SER A 60 9.69 4.60 -6.70
N ASN A 61 10.57 5.03 -7.62
CA ASN A 61 11.54 4.17 -8.32
C ASN A 61 12.97 4.31 -7.77
N ASN A 62 13.20 5.00 -6.65
CA ASN A 62 14.55 5.16 -6.09
C ASN A 62 15.07 3.80 -5.58
N PRO A 63 16.20 3.27 -6.10
CA PRO A 63 16.74 1.96 -5.72
C PRO A 63 17.16 1.89 -4.24
N GLN A 64 17.47 3.02 -3.60
CA GLN A 64 17.72 3.10 -2.15
C GLN A 64 16.50 2.68 -1.31
N SER A 65 15.29 2.71 -1.88
CA SER A 65 14.07 2.22 -1.23
C SER A 65 14.05 0.68 -1.10
N CYS A 66 14.74 -0.03 -2.00
CA CYS A 66 14.80 -1.49 -1.99
C CYS A 66 15.66 -2.00 -0.81
N VAL A 67 16.76 -1.29 -0.49
CA VAL A 67 17.66 -1.59 0.65
C VAL A 67 17.21 -0.99 1.99
N ASN A 68 15.97 -0.52 2.10
CA ASN A 68 15.36 -0.30 3.42
C ASN A 68 15.28 -1.60 4.25
N CYS A 69 15.31 -2.77 3.60
CA CYS A 69 15.45 -4.08 4.23
C CYS A 69 16.85 -4.65 3.96
N HIS A 70 17.61 -4.98 5.01
CA HIS A 70 18.99 -5.47 4.91
C HIS A 70 19.15 -6.72 4.01
N VAL A 71 18.12 -7.57 3.93
CA VAL A 71 18.14 -8.79 3.10
C VAL A 71 18.23 -8.49 1.59
N MET A 72 17.89 -7.26 1.17
CA MET A 72 18.05 -6.79 -0.22
C MET A 72 19.43 -6.21 -0.52
N GLN A 73 20.29 -5.99 0.49
CA GLN A 73 21.60 -5.35 0.31
C GLN A 73 22.46 -6.11 -0.70
N GLY A 74 22.51 -7.45 -0.59
CA GLY A 74 23.32 -8.28 -1.50
C GLY A 74 22.87 -8.25 -2.96
N HIS A 75 21.59 -7.97 -3.24
CA HIS A 75 21.07 -7.74 -4.60
C HIS A 75 21.43 -6.33 -5.10
N MET A 76 21.41 -5.32 -4.22
CA MET A 76 21.84 -3.96 -4.54
C MET A 76 23.36 -3.87 -4.79
N ASP A 77 24.17 -4.62 -4.04
CA ASP A 77 25.63 -4.66 -4.19
C ASP A 77 26.04 -5.32 -5.51
N SER A 78 25.33 -6.37 -5.94
CA SER A 78 25.56 -7.03 -7.24
C SER A 78 24.99 -6.22 -8.40
N TRP A 79 23.83 -5.57 -8.24
CA TRP A 79 23.29 -4.63 -9.23
C TRP A 79 24.24 -3.46 -9.50
N GLN A 80 24.81 -2.84 -8.46
CA GLN A 80 25.82 -1.76 -8.62
C GLN A 80 27.06 -2.18 -9.44
N GLN A 81 27.37 -3.47 -9.50
CA GLN A 81 28.48 -4.03 -10.28
C GLN A 81 28.02 -4.60 -11.63
N SER A 82 26.71 -4.62 -11.91
CA SER A 82 26.14 -5.17 -13.13
C SER A 82 26.26 -4.20 -14.31
N SER A 83 26.07 -4.72 -15.52
CA SER A 83 26.03 -3.93 -16.75
C SER A 83 24.88 -2.92 -16.82
N HIS A 84 23.85 -3.04 -15.98
CA HIS A 84 22.61 -2.25 -16.11
C HIS A 84 22.47 -1.07 -15.12
N HIS A 85 23.32 -0.97 -14.10
CA HIS A 85 23.18 0.07 -13.05
C HIS A 85 23.17 1.52 -13.55
N HIS A 86 23.75 1.76 -14.72
CA HIS A 86 23.88 3.09 -15.34
C HIS A 86 22.75 3.42 -16.33
N VAL A 87 21.85 2.47 -16.62
CA VAL A 87 20.72 2.64 -17.57
C VAL A 87 19.35 2.28 -17.00
N ALA A 88 19.27 1.42 -15.97
CA ALA A 88 18.01 0.93 -15.41
C ALA A 88 18.09 0.78 -13.88
N VAL A 89 17.05 1.24 -13.17
CA VAL A 89 16.90 0.99 -11.72
C VAL A 89 16.05 -0.26 -11.47
N CYS A 90 16.04 -0.76 -10.23
CA CYS A 90 15.41 -2.04 -9.87
C CYS A 90 13.95 -2.21 -10.37
N ASN A 91 13.17 -1.12 -10.40
CA ASN A 91 11.77 -1.15 -10.85
C ASN A 91 11.60 -1.25 -12.38
N ASP A 92 12.65 -1.04 -13.17
CA ASP A 92 12.60 -1.11 -14.64
C ASP A 92 12.92 -2.52 -15.14
N CYS A 93 13.47 -3.38 -14.26
CA CYS A 93 13.61 -4.82 -14.49
C CYS A 93 12.56 -5.65 -13.73
N HIS A 94 11.97 -5.16 -12.64
CA HIS A 94 11.05 -5.94 -11.79
C HIS A 94 9.58 -5.49 -11.81
N LEU A 95 9.24 -4.43 -12.55
CA LEU A 95 7.85 -4.04 -12.83
C LEU A 95 7.69 -3.80 -14.34
N PRO A 96 6.54 -4.12 -14.95
CA PRO A 96 6.33 -3.85 -16.36
C PRO A 96 6.28 -2.34 -16.64
N HIS A 97 6.55 -1.94 -17.87
CA HIS A 97 6.51 -0.54 -18.29
C HIS A 97 5.08 0.01 -18.53
N ASP A 98 4.08 -0.86 -18.71
CA ASP A 98 2.67 -0.44 -18.75
C ASP A 98 2.28 0.23 -17.42
N PRO A 99 1.70 1.45 -17.44
CA PRO A 99 1.48 2.23 -16.24
C PRO A 99 0.46 1.60 -15.27
N ILE A 100 -0.52 0.82 -15.76
CA ILE A 100 -1.54 0.20 -14.90
C ILE A 100 -0.96 -1.06 -14.26
N MET A 101 -0.38 -1.94 -15.08
CA MET A 101 0.23 -3.19 -14.64
C MET A 101 1.47 -2.94 -13.76
N LYS A 102 2.17 -1.80 -13.92
CA LYS A 102 3.23 -1.36 -13.00
C LYS A 102 2.72 -1.24 -11.58
N TRP A 103 1.61 -0.52 -11.36
CA TRP A 103 1.04 -0.34 -10.02
C TRP A 103 0.41 -1.63 -9.48
N VAL A 104 -0.28 -2.42 -10.30
CA VAL A 104 -0.84 -3.72 -9.89
C VAL A 104 0.28 -4.66 -9.41
N THR A 105 1.35 -4.82 -10.20
CA THR A 105 2.49 -5.68 -9.87
C THR A 105 3.25 -5.17 -8.64
N LYS A 106 3.41 -3.84 -8.51
CA LYS A 106 4.07 -3.19 -7.37
C LYS A 106 3.29 -3.36 -6.06
N ALA A 107 1.96 -3.29 -6.10
CA ALA A 107 1.10 -3.53 -4.94
C ALA A 107 1.11 -5.01 -4.52
N ASP A 108 0.99 -5.92 -5.50
CA ASP A 108 1.03 -7.38 -5.29
C ASP A 108 2.36 -7.82 -4.65
N ASN A 109 3.49 -7.41 -5.24
CA ASN A 109 4.82 -7.68 -4.69
C ASN A 109 5.02 -7.00 -3.34
N GLY A 110 4.61 -5.75 -3.17
CA GLY A 110 4.71 -5.05 -1.88
C GLY A 110 3.96 -5.77 -0.75
N PHE A 111 2.74 -6.25 -1.02
CA PHE A 111 1.95 -7.03 -0.07
C PHE A 111 2.61 -8.38 0.25
N PHE A 112 2.94 -9.19 -0.77
CA PHE A 112 3.51 -10.51 -0.53
C PHE A 112 4.93 -10.49 0.04
N HIS A 113 5.74 -9.46 -0.26
CA HIS A 113 7.04 -9.27 0.38
C HIS A 113 6.86 -8.91 1.86
N SER A 114 5.97 -7.95 2.17
CA SER A 114 5.67 -7.56 3.55
C SER A 114 5.19 -8.75 4.37
N LEU A 115 4.27 -9.55 3.82
CA LEU A 115 3.76 -10.77 4.45
C LEU A 115 4.86 -11.81 4.66
N ALA A 116 5.65 -12.11 3.63
CA ALA A 116 6.71 -13.11 3.70
C ALA A 116 7.81 -12.74 4.70
N PHE A 117 8.28 -11.48 4.72
CA PHE A 117 9.29 -11.03 5.67
C PHE A 117 8.76 -10.92 7.11
N THR A 118 7.47 -10.57 7.30
CA THR A 118 6.85 -10.54 8.64
C THR A 118 6.64 -11.95 9.22
N MET A 119 6.32 -12.94 8.38
CA MET A 119 6.01 -14.31 8.80
C MET A 119 7.15 -15.32 8.60
N GLY A 120 8.34 -14.89 8.13
CA GLY A 120 9.45 -15.79 7.78
C GLY A 120 9.20 -16.68 6.55
N GLY A 121 8.16 -16.40 5.77
CA GLY A 121 7.68 -17.20 4.63
C GLY A 121 8.46 -16.99 3.32
N PHE A 122 9.79 -16.90 3.37
CA PHE A 122 10.66 -16.70 2.21
C PHE A 122 11.76 -17.77 2.12
N LYS A 123 12.42 -17.86 0.96
CA LYS A 123 13.61 -18.71 0.76
C LYS A 123 14.87 -17.89 0.99
N ASP A 124 15.92 -18.52 1.52
CA ASP A 124 17.26 -17.97 1.60
C ASP A 124 18.23 -18.92 0.88
N PRO A 125 18.96 -18.51 -0.18
CA PRO A 125 18.88 -17.20 -0.85
C PRO A 125 17.52 -16.95 -1.51
N ILE A 126 17.14 -15.67 -1.64
CA ILE A 126 15.84 -15.25 -2.15
C ILE A 126 15.69 -15.59 -3.63
N GLN A 127 14.60 -16.29 -3.96
CA GLN A 127 14.30 -16.75 -5.32
C GLN A 127 13.11 -16.00 -5.92
N ILE A 128 13.26 -15.56 -7.17
CA ILE A 128 12.17 -14.91 -7.92
C ILE A 128 11.04 -15.90 -8.22
N LYS A 129 9.78 -15.45 -8.06
CA LYS A 129 8.59 -16.23 -8.45
C LYS A 129 8.34 -16.11 -9.95
N GLU A 130 7.81 -17.15 -10.58
CA GLU A 130 7.64 -17.21 -12.05
C GLU A 130 6.87 -16.01 -12.64
N ARG A 131 5.85 -15.50 -11.94
CA ARG A 131 5.14 -14.27 -12.31
C ARG A 131 6.08 -13.07 -12.50
N ASN A 132 7.01 -12.85 -11.57
CA ASN A 132 7.97 -11.76 -11.62
C ASN A 132 9.13 -12.04 -12.59
N ARG A 133 9.48 -13.32 -12.77
CA ARG A 133 10.42 -13.76 -13.80
C ARG A 133 9.90 -13.44 -15.21
N ASN A 134 8.61 -13.66 -15.46
CA ASN A 134 7.96 -13.32 -16.72
C ASN A 134 7.82 -11.80 -16.91
N VAL A 135 7.57 -11.02 -15.85
CA VAL A 135 7.68 -9.55 -15.90
C VAL A 135 9.09 -9.11 -16.30
N THR A 136 10.13 -9.66 -15.66
CA THR A 136 11.54 -9.34 -15.96
C THR A 136 11.90 -9.74 -17.40
N GLN A 137 11.39 -10.87 -17.88
CA GLN A 137 11.55 -11.31 -19.27
C GLN A 137 10.88 -10.34 -20.25
N SER A 138 9.69 -9.80 -19.94
CA SER A 138 9.04 -8.79 -20.77
C SER A 138 9.82 -7.47 -20.79
N THR A 139 10.35 -6.99 -19.66
CA THR A 139 11.13 -5.74 -19.63
C THR A 139 12.46 -5.84 -20.37
N CYS A 140 13.10 -7.02 -20.38
CA CYS A 140 14.25 -7.28 -21.27
C CYS A 140 13.86 -7.11 -22.76
N ILE A 141 12.69 -7.61 -23.16
CA ILE A 141 12.20 -7.51 -24.54
C ILE A 141 11.77 -6.07 -24.87
N ASP A 142 11.15 -5.34 -23.94
CA ASP A 142 10.77 -3.92 -24.13
C ASP A 142 12.00 -3.06 -24.51
N CYS A 143 13.10 -3.20 -23.78
CA CYS A 143 14.31 -2.39 -23.98
C CYS A 143 15.20 -2.89 -25.13
N HIS A 144 15.30 -4.21 -25.35
CA HIS A 144 16.16 -4.79 -26.41
C HIS A 144 15.39 -5.18 -27.68
N LYS A 145 14.14 -4.74 -27.83
CA LYS A 145 13.20 -5.17 -28.88
C LYS A 145 13.83 -5.23 -30.26
N ASP A 146 14.49 -4.16 -30.68
CA ASP A 146 15.02 -4.02 -32.03
C ASP A 146 16.19 -4.99 -32.33
N PHE A 147 16.86 -5.50 -31.29
CA PHE A 147 17.89 -6.53 -31.40
C PHE A 147 17.30 -7.95 -31.32
N VAL A 148 16.29 -8.17 -30.47
CA VAL A 148 15.75 -9.52 -30.19
C VAL A 148 14.53 -9.90 -31.04
N HIS A 149 13.91 -8.96 -31.76
CA HIS A 149 12.68 -9.21 -32.52
C HIS A 149 12.77 -10.42 -33.48
N PRO A 150 13.86 -10.66 -34.24
CA PRO A 150 14.00 -11.84 -35.09
C PRO A 150 14.13 -13.18 -34.34
N LEU A 151 14.32 -13.13 -33.02
CA LEU A 151 14.46 -14.29 -32.13
C LEU A 151 13.20 -14.56 -31.29
N LEU A 152 12.15 -13.74 -31.44
CA LEU A 152 10.89 -13.92 -30.71
C LEU A 152 10.06 -15.07 -31.31
N PRO A 153 9.26 -15.78 -30.50
CA PRO A 153 8.36 -16.82 -30.99
C PRO A 153 7.35 -16.28 -32.02
N ALA A 154 7.00 -17.12 -33.00
CA ALA A 154 6.03 -16.79 -34.05
C ALA A 154 4.59 -16.57 -33.52
N THR A 155 4.32 -16.94 -32.27
CA THR A 155 3.05 -16.71 -31.57
C THR A 155 3.29 -15.98 -30.24
N ASN A 156 2.40 -15.05 -29.89
CA ASN A 156 2.46 -14.37 -28.59
C ASN A 156 2.33 -15.40 -27.45
N GLY A 157 3.34 -15.47 -26.58
CA GLY A 157 3.40 -16.46 -25.50
C GLY A 157 3.85 -17.86 -25.90
N GLY A 158 4.41 -18.05 -27.10
CA GLY A 158 5.14 -19.28 -27.44
C GLY A 158 6.43 -19.44 -26.63
N ASP A 159 7.01 -20.65 -26.62
CA ASP A 159 8.22 -20.95 -25.87
C ASP A 159 9.43 -20.15 -26.36
N MET A 160 10.12 -19.48 -25.43
CA MET A 160 11.43 -18.86 -25.66
C MET A 160 12.35 -19.08 -24.47
N GLN A 161 13.65 -19.21 -24.74
CA GLN A 161 14.64 -19.29 -23.68
C GLN A 161 14.84 -17.90 -23.04
N SER A 162 14.78 -17.84 -21.72
CA SER A 162 14.85 -16.56 -20.99
C SER A 162 16.22 -15.90 -21.14
N CYS A 163 16.26 -14.57 -21.31
CA CYS A 163 17.50 -13.81 -21.53
C CYS A 163 18.54 -14.07 -20.43
N ILE A 164 18.10 -14.10 -19.15
CA ILE A 164 18.97 -14.32 -17.99
C ILE A 164 19.48 -15.78 -17.86
N HIS A 165 19.07 -16.70 -18.72
CA HIS A 165 19.65 -18.05 -18.78
C HIS A 165 21.11 -18.02 -19.28
N CYS A 166 21.41 -17.12 -20.22
CA CYS A 166 22.76 -16.88 -20.74
C CYS A 166 23.35 -15.57 -20.18
N HIS A 167 22.52 -14.54 -20.00
CA HIS A 167 22.92 -13.23 -19.50
C HIS A 167 22.65 -13.10 -17.99
N ALA A 168 23.20 -14.02 -17.18
CA ALA A 168 22.95 -14.06 -15.73
C ALA A 168 23.39 -12.78 -15.00
N ASP A 169 24.52 -12.18 -15.43
CA ASP A 169 25.19 -11.10 -14.71
C ASP A 169 24.62 -9.69 -14.95
N VAL A 170 23.47 -9.57 -15.65
CA VAL A 170 22.84 -8.27 -15.95
C VAL A 170 22.19 -7.61 -14.73
N GLY A 171 21.77 -8.41 -13.74
CA GLY A 171 21.06 -7.94 -12.55
C GLY A 171 21.81 -8.27 -11.27
N HIS A 172 21.80 -9.54 -10.87
CA HIS A 172 22.31 -9.99 -9.57
C HIS A 172 23.27 -11.17 -9.74
N ALA A 173 24.43 -10.91 -10.33
CA ALA A 173 25.49 -11.91 -10.53
C ALA A 173 25.78 -12.69 -9.23
N GLY A 174 25.63 -14.02 -9.28
CA GLY A 174 25.92 -14.92 -8.15
C GLY A 174 25.01 -14.79 -6.92
N ARG A 175 23.72 -14.48 -7.08
CA ARG A 175 22.72 -14.37 -6.00
C ARG A 175 21.50 -15.25 -6.22
#